data_AF-A0A248UNU9-F1
#
_entry.id   AF-A0A248UNU9-F1
#
_cell.length_a   1.000
_cell.length_b   1.000
_cell.length_c   1.000
_cell.angle_alpha   90.00
_cell.angle_beta   90.00
_cell.angle_gamma   90.00
#
_symmetry.space_group_name_H-M   'P 1'
#
loop_
_entity.id
_entity.type
_entity.pdbx_description
1 polymer ?
#
loop_
_entity_poly.entity_id
_entity_poly.type
_entity_poly.pdbx_seq_one_letter_code
_entity_poly.pdbx_strand_id
1 'polypeptide(L)'
;MEKMIIVWRGWGFLSVIIIGAVTVATLLGTLWVTETLQLPDWTKALDIALSLIVAGIVNCIAGRALNKETGSQFVSDDKTGRSCGNSATRHDLFFIKMEYWSVPLFVIAAWLIAATFFAE
;
A
#
# COMPACT_ATOMS: atom_id res chain seq x y z
N MET A 1 -1.70 15.30 31.77
CA MET A 1 -2.28 14.18 30.99
C MET A 1 -1.72 14.28 29.58
N GLU A 2 -0.67 13.53 29.27
CA GLU A 2 -0.16 13.43 27.90
C GLU A 2 -1.26 12.80 27.02
N LYS A 3 -1.70 13.53 26.00
CA LYS A 3 -2.53 12.94 24.94
C LYS A 3 -1.62 11.99 24.17
N MET A 4 -1.72 10.70 24.44
CA MET A 4 -1.15 9.69 23.55
C MET A 4 -1.87 9.80 22.21
N ILE A 5 -1.21 10.40 21.22
CA ILE A 5 -1.67 10.44 19.84
C ILE A 5 -1.50 9.01 19.32
N ILE A 6 -2.61 8.26 19.31
CA ILE A 6 -2.64 6.94 18.69
C ILE A 6 -2.70 7.17 17.19
N VAL A 7 -1.56 6.97 16.52
CA VAL A 7 -1.37 7.27 15.09
C VAL A 7 -1.89 6.16 14.17
N TRP A 8 -2.53 5.12 14.73
CA TRP A 8 -2.92 3.92 14.02
C TRP A 8 -4.27 3.40 14.51
N ARG A 9 -5.11 2.95 13.58
CA ARG A 9 -6.44 2.42 13.87
C ARG A 9 -6.67 1.12 13.08
N GLY A 10 -7.11 0.06 13.76
CA GLY A 10 -7.47 -1.20 13.11
C GLY A 10 -6.26 -1.99 12.59
N TRP A 11 -6.19 -2.26 11.28
CA TRP A 11 -5.19 -3.11 10.61
C TRP A 11 -4.29 -2.28 9.68
N GLY A 12 -4.28 -0.94 9.79
CA GLY A 12 -3.46 -0.06 8.97
C GLY A 12 -1.96 -0.44 8.87
N PHE A 13 -1.36 -1.02 9.93
CA PHE A 13 0.03 -1.49 9.93
C PHE A 13 0.27 -2.63 8.93
N LEU A 14 -0.77 -3.39 8.57
CA LEU A 14 -0.70 -4.45 7.58
C LEU A 14 -0.27 -3.91 6.21
N SER A 15 -0.55 -2.64 5.90
CA SER A 15 -0.08 -1.99 4.67
C SER A 15 1.45 -2.02 4.59
N VAL A 16 2.13 -1.68 5.68
CA VAL A 16 3.60 -1.67 5.74
C VAL A 16 4.15 -3.09 5.58
N ILE A 17 3.53 -4.08 6.22
CA ILE A 17 3.93 -5.48 6.09
C ILE A 17 3.74 -5.97 4.65
N ILE A 18 2.58 -5.71 4.05
CA ILE A 18 2.28 -6.15 2.68
C ILE A 18 3.24 -5.49 1.70
N ILE A 19 3.43 -4.17 1.81
CA ILE A 19 4.35 -3.43 0.96
C ILE A 19 5.77 -3.99 1.11
N GLY A 20 6.26 -4.16 2.34
CA GLY A 20 7.59 -4.69 2.60
C GLY A 20 7.78 -6.11 2.07
N ALA A 21 6.87 -7.02 2.41
CA ALA A 21 6.94 -8.42 2.01
C ALA A 21 6.84 -8.59 0.49
N VAL A 22 5.90 -7.91 -0.16
CA VAL A 22 5.72 -8.01 -1.61
C VAL A 22 6.91 -7.40 -2.32
N THR A 23 7.40 -6.22 -1.90
CA THR A 23 8.57 -5.58 -2.52
C THR A 23 9.82 -6.46 -2.41
N VAL A 24 10.07 -7.06 -1.24
CA VAL A 24 11.23 -7.96 -1.06
C VAL A 24 11.09 -9.21 -1.93
N ALA A 25 9.91 -9.82 -1.96
CA ALA A 25 9.67 -11.02 -2.77
C ALA A 25 9.82 -10.75 -4.28
N THR A 26 9.26 -9.66 -4.79
CA THR A 26 9.37 -9.29 -6.21
C THR A 26 10.75 -8.80 -6.59
N LEU A 27 11.44 -8.09 -5.70
CA LEU A 27 12.81 -7.64 -5.93
C LEU A 27 13.78 -8.81 -5.98
N LEU A 28 13.66 -9.78 -5.07
CA LEU A 28 14.46 -11.00 -5.12
C LEU A 28 14.24 -11.77 -6.43
N GLY A 29 12.99 -11.88 -6.88
CA GLY A 29 12.65 -12.54 -8.14
C GLY A 29 13.20 -11.83 -9.37
N THR A 30 13.04 -10.50 -9.45
CA THR A 30 13.52 -9.68 -10.57
C THR A 30 15.05 -9.65 -10.62
N LEU A 31 15.74 -9.46 -9.50
CA LEU A 31 17.19 -9.53 -9.42
C LEU A 31 17.73 -10.90 -9.86
N TRP A 32 17.08 -12.00 -9.44
CA TRP A 32 17.45 -13.35 -9.90
C TRP A 32 17.37 -13.48 -11.43
N VAL A 33 16.30 -12.96 -12.03
CA VAL A 33 16.12 -12.98 -13.50
C VAL A 33 17.18 -12.13 -14.19
N THR A 34 17.43 -10.93 -13.69
CA THR A 34 18.39 -9.96 -14.24
C THR A 34 19.83 -10.47 -14.18
N GLU A 35 20.23 -11.06 -13.06
CA GLU A 35 21.54 -11.73 -12.89
C GLU A 35 21.68 -12.94 -13.82
N THR A 36 20.64 -13.78 -13.91
CA THR A 36 20.65 -14.98 -14.77
C THR A 36 20.77 -14.62 -16.26
N LEU A 37 20.17 -13.49 -16.67
CA LEU A 37 20.19 -13.01 -18.06
C LEU A 37 21.35 -12.07 -18.37
N GLN A 38 22.24 -11.79 -17.39
CA GLN A 38 23.36 -10.84 -17.52
C GLN A 38 22.92 -9.48 -18.09
N LEU A 39 21.75 -9.01 -17.65
CA LEU A 39 21.20 -7.75 -18.11
C LEU A 39 22.05 -6.56 -17.59
N PRO A 40 22.09 -5.43 -18.34
CA PRO A 40 22.90 -4.29 -17.97
C PRO A 40 22.44 -3.65 -16.65
N ASP A 41 23.35 -3.00 -15.92
CA ASP A 41 23.06 -2.44 -14.58
C ASP A 41 21.89 -1.44 -14.53
N TRP A 42 21.54 -0.77 -15.64
CA TRP A 42 20.39 0.15 -15.68
C TRP A 42 19.04 -0.57 -15.49
N THR A 43 18.96 -1.87 -15.76
CA THR A 43 17.73 -2.64 -15.51
C THR A 43 17.45 -2.84 -14.03
N LYS A 44 18.44 -2.68 -13.14
CA LYS A 44 18.24 -2.76 -11.68
C LYS A 44 17.28 -1.68 -11.17
N ALA A 45 17.31 -0.48 -11.77
CA ALA A 45 16.36 0.57 -11.44
C ALA A 45 14.93 0.21 -11.87
N LEU A 46 14.79 -0.46 -13.02
CA LEU A 46 13.50 -0.97 -13.50
C LEU A 46 12.99 -2.15 -12.65
N ASP A 47 13.87 -3.02 -12.17
CA ASP A 47 13.52 -4.13 -11.28
C ASP A 47 12.91 -3.61 -9.96
N ILE A 48 13.51 -2.56 -9.40
CA ILE A 48 12.98 -1.88 -8.20
C ILE A 48 11.65 -1.20 -8.51
N ALA A 49 11.54 -0.49 -9.63
CA ALA A 49 10.30 0.17 -10.02
C ALA A 49 9.15 -0.83 -10.24
N LEU A 50 9.42 -1.95 -10.93
CA LEU A 50 8.46 -3.02 -11.15
C LEU A 50 8.01 -3.63 -9.82
N SER A 51 8.95 -3.89 -8.92
CA SER A 51 8.68 -4.44 -7.59
C SER A 51 7.76 -3.52 -6.77
N LEU A 52 7.99 -2.21 -6.82
CA LEU A 52 7.15 -1.19 -6.17
C LEU A 52 5.76 -1.08 -6.80
N ILE A 53 5.64 -1.20 -8.12
CA ILE A 53 4.34 -1.21 -8.81
C ILE A 53 3.51 -2.41 -8.34
N VAL A 54 4.11 -3.61 -8.32
CA VAL A 54 3.42 -4.83 -7.88
C VAL A 54 3.02 -4.71 -6.40
N ALA A 55 3.91 -4.23 -5.53
CA ALA A 55 3.60 -3.97 -4.13
C ALA A 55 2.45 -2.97 -3.95
N GLY A 56 2.45 -1.89 -4.74
CA GLY A 56 1.38 -0.88 -4.75
C GLY A 56 0.03 -1.46 -5.18
N ILE A 57 0.00 -2.31 -6.21
CA ILE A 57 -1.23 -2.98 -6.69
C ILE A 57 -1.75 -3.94 -5.62
N VAL A 58 -0.90 -4.82 -5.08
CA VAL A 58 -1.31 -5.79 -4.05
C VAL A 58 -1.81 -5.08 -2.80
N ASN A 59 -1.14 -4.02 -2.36
CA ASN A 59 -1.58 -3.21 -1.23
C ASN A 59 -2.93 -2.51 -1.51
N CYS A 60 -3.17 -2.05 -2.73
CA CYS A 60 -4.43 -1.43 -3.12
C CYS A 60 -5.59 -2.44 -3.08
N ILE A 61 -5.36 -3.65 -3.61
CA ILE A 61 -6.34 -4.74 -3.60
C ILE A 61 -6.63 -5.19 -2.16
N ALA A 62 -5.59 -5.42 -1.37
CA ALA A 62 -5.72 -5.82 0.03
C ALA A 62 -6.43 -4.73 0.86
N GLY A 63 -6.03 -3.47 0.68
CA GLY A 63 -6.67 -2.32 1.33
C GLY A 63 -8.15 -2.19 0.95
N ARG A 64 -8.51 -2.40 -0.32
CA ARG A 64 -9.91 -2.43 -0.77
C ARG A 64 -10.68 -3.62 -0.19
N ALA A 65 -10.09 -4.81 -0.14
CA ALA A 65 -10.75 -5.99 0.43
C ALA A 65 -11.04 -5.81 1.93
N LEU A 66 -10.03 -5.40 2.71
CA LEU A 66 -10.12 -5.17 4.15
C LEU A 66 -11.05 -4.00 4.51
N ASN A 67 -11.10 -2.94 3.68
CA ASN A 67 -12.05 -1.84 3.88
C ASN A 67 -13.46 -2.17 3.39
N LYS A 68 -13.63 -3.04 2.39
CA LYS A 68 -14.94 -3.46 1.88
C LYS A 68 -15.69 -4.33 2.89
N GLU A 69 -15.00 -5.18 3.64
CA GLU A 69 -15.61 -5.95 4.74
C GLU A 69 -16.11 -5.06 5.89
N THR A 70 -15.50 -3.89 6.07
CA THR A 70 -15.99 -2.90 7.05
C THR A 70 -17.22 -2.14 6.54
N GLY A 71 -17.38 -2.01 5.23
CA GLY A 71 -18.50 -1.28 4.62
C GLY A 71 -19.83 -2.02 4.63
N SER A 72 -19.87 -3.30 5.01
CA SER A 72 -21.10 -4.12 5.02
C SER A 72 -21.95 -3.96 6.28
N GLN A 73 -21.49 -3.21 7.29
CA GLN A 73 -22.27 -2.93 8.49
C GLN A 73 -23.09 -1.63 8.35
N PHE A 74 -23.87 -1.51 7.27
CA PHE A 74 -25.05 -0.65 7.28
C PHE A 74 -26.20 -1.45 7.90
N VAL A 75 -26.18 -1.55 9.23
CA VAL A 75 -27.40 -1.84 9.98
C VAL A 75 -28.16 -0.51 10.05
N SER A 76 -29.14 -0.34 9.16
CA SER A 76 -30.18 0.67 9.36
C SER A 76 -30.96 0.26 10.61
N ASP A 77 -30.67 0.91 11.74
CA ASP A 77 -31.57 0.87 12.89
C ASP A 77 -32.67 1.91 12.67
N ASP A 78 -33.81 1.42 12.18
CA ASP A 78 -34.95 2.18 11.66
C ASP A 78 -35.80 2.88 12.75
N LYS A 79 -35.28 3.09 13.98
CA LYS A 79 -36.13 3.47 15.13
C LYS A 79 -35.63 4.56 16.06
N THR A 80 -34.41 5.06 15.95
CA THR A 80 -33.95 6.15 16.82
C THR A 80 -33.13 7.14 16.03
N GLY A 81 -33.66 8.35 15.84
CA GLY A 81 -33.01 9.47 15.13
C GLY A 81 -31.77 10.04 15.82
N ARG A 82 -30.85 9.17 16.24
CA ARG A 82 -29.50 9.50 16.67
C ARG A 82 -28.57 9.07 15.57
N SER A 83 -28.03 10.04 14.83
CA SER A 83 -26.76 9.86 14.11
C SER A 83 -25.65 9.63 15.14
N CYS A 84 -25.59 8.43 15.70
CA CYS A 84 -24.38 7.96 16.36
C CYS A 84 -23.34 7.82 15.25
N GLY A 85 -22.39 8.77 15.23
CA GLY A 85 -21.35 8.87 14.22
C GLY A 85 -20.74 7.50 13.93
N ASN A 86 -20.97 7.06 12.68
CA ASN A 86 -20.62 5.76 12.15
C ASN A 86 -19.24 5.32 12.65
N SER A 87 -19.21 4.37 13.58
CA SER A 87 -18.02 3.58 13.91
C SER A 87 -17.74 2.61 12.76
N ALA A 88 -17.61 3.12 11.54
CA ALA A 88 -16.98 2.38 10.46
C ALA A 88 -15.56 2.08 10.95
N THR A 89 -15.23 0.80 11.10
CA THR A 89 -13.93 0.25 11.50
C THR A 89 -12.85 0.68 10.50
N ARG A 90 -12.46 1.96 10.49
CA ARG A 90 -11.48 2.48 9.55
C ARG A 90 -10.11 1.89 9.89
N HIS A 91 -9.61 1.05 9.00
CA HIS A 91 -8.25 0.52 9.07
C HIS A 91 -7.29 1.57 8.49
N ASP A 92 -6.94 2.55 9.32
CA ASP A 92 -6.12 3.70 8.93
C ASP A 92 -4.74 3.60 9.59
N LEU A 93 -3.69 3.88 8.83
CA LEU A 93 -2.35 4.11 9.34
C LEU A 93 -2.02 5.59 9.12
N PHE A 94 -1.66 6.33 10.16
CA PHE A 94 -1.49 7.79 10.11
C PHE A 94 -2.71 8.54 9.57
N PHE A 95 -3.93 8.10 9.90
CA PHE A 95 -5.18 8.65 9.37
C PHE A 95 -5.36 8.51 7.85
N ILE A 96 -4.49 7.75 7.19
CA ILE A 96 -4.52 7.45 5.77
C ILE A 96 -5.03 6.00 5.61
N LYS A 97 -6.10 5.82 4.82
CA LYS A 97 -6.59 4.48 4.49
C LYS A 97 -5.50 3.68 3.78
N MET A 98 -5.44 2.37 4.03
CA MET A 98 -4.44 1.49 3.39
C MET A 98 -4.35 1.62 1.87
N GLU A 99 -5.47 1.87 1.18
CA GLU A 99 -5.51 2.07 -0.28
C GLU A 99 -4.71 3.29 -0.77
N TYR A 100 -4.58 4.34 0.04
CA TYR A 100 -3.85 5.55 -0.33
C TYR A 100 -2.34 5.41 -0.19
N TRP A 101 -1.86 4.42 0.57
CA TRP A 101 -0.43 4.12 0.64
C TRP A 101 0.13 3.59 -0.68
N SER A 102 -0.71 3.12 -1.60
CA SER A 102 -0.29 2.76 -2.96
C SER A 102 0.10 3.98 -3.81
N VAL A 103 -0.43 5.18 -3.53
CA VAL A 103 -0.11 6.41 -4.27
C VAL A 103 1.37 6.79 -4.16
N PRO A 104 1.98 6.95 -2.96
CA PRO A 104 3.40 7.25 -2.86
C PRO A 104 4.28 6.15 -3.48
N LEU A 105 3.88 4.87 -3.42
CA LEU A 105 4.57 3.79 -4.13
C LEU A 105 4.60 4.01 -5.65
N PHE A 106 3.46 4.34 -6.26
CA PHE A 106 3.41 4.63 -7.69
C PHE A 106 4.20 5.88 -8.07
N VAL A 107 4.21 6.91 -7.22
CA VAL A 107 5.01 8.12 -7.44
C VAL A 107 6.50 7.80 -7.42
N ILE A 108 6.97 7.01 -6.44
CA ILE A 108 8.37 6.59 -6.36
C ILE A 108 8.75 5.72 -7.56
N ALA A 109 7.89 4.78 -7.95
CA ALA A 109 8.13 3.93 -9.12
C ALA A 109 8.20 4.75 -10.41
N ALA A 110 7.29 5.70 -10.62
CA ALA A 110 7.31 6.59 -11.78
C ALA A 110 8.57 7.47 -11.80
N TRP A 111 9.01 7.96 -10.64
CA TRP A 111 10.25 8.72 -10.52
C TRP A 111 11.48 7.88 -10.85
N LEU A 112 11.56 6.63 -10.38
CA LEU A 112 12.65 5.71 -10.73
C LEU A 112 12.70 5.40 -12.22
N ILE A 113 11.54 5.17 -12.84
CA ILE A 113 11.45 4.96 -14.30
C ILE A 113 11.97 6.21 -15.03
N ALA A 114 11.47 7.40 -14.66
CA ALA A 114 11.92 8.65 -15.26
C ALA A 114 13.44 8.85 -15.08
N ALA A 115 13.96 8.64 -13.87
CA ALA A 115 15.39 8.74 -13.59
C ALA A 115 16.23 7.79 -14.44
N THR A 116 15.71 6.60 -14.77
CA THR A 116 16.39 5.65 -15.67
C THR A 116 16.49 6.22 -17.09
N PHE A 117 15.41 6.80 -17.62
CA PHE A 117 15.39 7.43 -18.95
C PHE A 117 16.22 8.72 -19.06
N PHE A 118 16.37 9.47 -17.97
CA PHE A 118 17.19 10.69 -17.94
C PHE A 118 18.66 10.44 -17.60
N ALA A 119 19.01 9.20 -17.21
CA ALA A 119 20.39 8.80 -16.92
C ALA A 119 21.12 8.17 -18.12
N GLU A 120 20.40 7.89 -19.21
CA GLU A 120 20.96 7.56 -20.54
C GLU A 120 21.35 8.81 -21.33
#